data_AF-A0AAW9J654-F1
#
_entry.id   AF-A0AAW9J654-F1
#
_cell.length_a   1.000
_cell.length_b   1.000
_cell.length_c   1.000
_cell.angle_alpha   90.00
_cell.angle_beta   90.00
_cell.angle_gamma   90.00
#
_symmetry.space_group_name_H-M   'P 1'
#
loop_
_entity.id
_entity.type
_entity.pdbx_description
1 polymer ?
#
loop_
_entity_poly.entity_id
_entity_poly.type
_entity_poly.pdbx_seq_one_letter_code
_entity_poly.pdbx_strand_id
1 'polypeptide(L)'
;GLGFVKGIMIDQHFAQRGRIGRLLTGIAQNPEVLGIGIDEDTAIVVKDTGETQVIGTGAVYFLDARNITRSNVSEQYSDEVLSMFNVSLHVLKEGDKFNLLTKLPFEEENCKDENNRD
;
A
#
# COMPACT_ATOMS: atom_id res chain seq x y z
N GLY A 1 4.52 -16.37 5.59
CA GLY A 1 3.05 -16.33 5.74
C GLY A 1 2.42 -17.51 5.02
N LEU A 2 1.09 -17.51 4.86
CA LEU A 2 0.33 -18.60 4.21
C LEU A 2 0.30 -18.54 2.67
N GLY A 3 0.79 -17.46 2.07
CA GLY A 3 0.99 -17.38 0.62
C GLY A 3 -0.27 -17.21 -0.23
N PHE A 4 -1.39 -16.78 0.36
CA PHE A 4 -2.65 -16.54 -0.36
C PHE A 4 -2.53 -15.48 -1.46
N VAL A 5 -1.72 -14.45 -1.23
CA VAL A 5 -1.32 -13.48 -2.25
C VAL A 5 0.20 -13.41 -2.24
N LYS A 6 0.82 -13.60 -3.40
CA LYS A 6 2.28 -13.62 -3.56
C LYS A 6 2.81 -12.20 -3.74
N GLY A 7 4.05 -11.96 -3.30
CA GLY A 7 4.73 -10.69 -3.54
C GLY A 7 4.18 -9.50 -2.74
N ILE A 8 3.46 -9.76 -1.64
CA ILE A 8 2.95 -8.72 -0.74
C ILE A 8 3.43 -8.94 0.71
N MET A 9 3.60 -7.84 1.44
CA MET A 9 3.84 -7.82 2.88
C MET A 9 2.70 -7.04 3.53
N ILE A 10 1.98 -7.66 4.47
CA ILE A 10 0.83 -7.05 5.14
C ILE A 10 1.19 -6.66 6.58
N ASP A 11 0.81 -5.46 7.00
CA ASP A 11 0.81 -5.03 8.39
C ASP A 11 -0.57 -4.47 8.79
N GLN A 12 -1.00 -4.76 10.02
CA GLN A 12 -2.33 -4.45 10.57
C GLN A 12 -2.22 -3.46 11.74
N HIS A 13 -3.30 -2.74 12.08
CA HIS A 13 -3.30 -1.64 13.06
C HIS A 13 -2.28 -0.56 12.70
N PHE A 14 -2.28 -0.18 11.41
CA PHE A 14 -1.14 0.44 10.77
C PHE A 14 -0.88 1.87 11.26
N ALA A 15 -1.83 2.78 11.09
CA ALA A 15 -1.67 4.18 11.51
C ALA A 15 -1.68 4.34 13.04
N GLN A 16 -2.55 3.60 13.73
CA GLN A 16 -2.78 3.72 15.17
C GLN A 16 -1.53 3.40 16.01
N ARG A 17 -0.62 2.59 15.48
CA ARG A 17 0.62 2.17 16.16
C ARG A 17 1.90 2.71 15.51
N GLY A 18 1.79 3.65 14.56
CA GLY A 18 2.94 4.23 13.86
C GLY A 18 3.79 3.20 13.09
N ARG A 19 3.15 2.17 12.51
CA ARG A 19 3.86 1.02 11.92
C ARG A 19 4.43 1.26 10.52
N ILE A 20 4.25 2.46 9.98
CA ILE A 20 4.80 2.84 8.67
C ILE A 20 6.32 2.66 8.61
N GLY A 21 7.06 3.02 9.68
CA GLY A 21 8.51 2.84 9.72
C GLY A 21 8.93 1.38 9.57
N ARG A 22 8.25 0.46 10.27
CA ARG A 22 8.53 -0.99 10.18
C ARG A 22 8.22 -1.54 8.80
N LEU A 23 7.10 -1.15 8.20
CA LEU A 23 6.73 -1.60 6.87
C LEU A 23 7.70 -1.06 5.80
N LEU A 24 8.12 0.21 5.93
CA LEU A 24 9.17 0.81 5.09
C LEU A 24 10.49 0.05 5.21
N THR A 25 10.95 -0.29 6.43
CA THR A 25 12.16 -1.12 6.62
C THR A 25 12.01 -2.49 5.95
N GLY A 26 10.85 -3.13 6.07
CA GLY A 26 10.59 -4.43 5.47
C GLY A 26 10.64 -4.42 3.94
N ILE A 27 10.01 -3.43 3.30
CA ILE A 27 10.06 -3.28 1.83
C ILE A 27 11.43 -2.79 1.35
N ALA A 28 12.18 -2.06 2.16
CA ALA A 28 13.53 -1.63 1.81
C ALA A 28 14.46 -2.83 1.62
N GLN A 29 14.27 -3.89 2.43
CA GLN A 29 15.03 -5.13 2.35
C GLN A 29 14.59 -6.00 1.17
N ASN A 30 13.35 -5.83 0.71
CA ASN A 30 12.77 -6.58 -0.41
C ASN A 30 11.96 -5.67 -1.34
N PRO A 31 12.60 -4.83 -2.18
CA PRO A 31 11.91 -3.78 -2.94
C PRO A 31 10.88 -4.29 -3.97
N GLU A 32 10.98 -5.55 -4.36
CA GLU A 32 10.01 -6.21 -5.25
C GLU A 32 8.64 -6.41 -4.61
N VAL A 33 8.60 -6.51 -3.28
CA VAL A 33 7.37 -6.76 -2.50
C VAL A 33 6.57 -5.47 -2.35
N LEU A 34 5.25 -5.55 -2.57
CA LEU A 34 4.32 -4.48 -2.26
C LEU A 34 3.98 -4.51 -0.76
N GLY A 35 4.28 -3.42 -0.05
CA GLY A 35 3.84 -3.23 1.33
C GLY A 35 2.38 -2.81 1.38
N ILE A 36 1.58 -3.44 2.25
CA ILE A 36 0.16 -3.11 2.46
C ILE A 36 -0.07 -2.90 3.96
N GLY A 37 -0.31 -1.66 4.37
CA GLY A 37 -0.75 -1.31 5.71
C GLY A 37 -2.27 -1.20 5.76
N ILE A 38 -2.91 -1.88 6.70
CA ILE A 38 -4.37 -1.87 6.88
C ILE A 38 -4.70 -1.32 8.27
N ASP A 39 -5.54 -0.29 8.32
CA ASP A 39 -6.05 0.25 9.57
C ASP A 39 -7.07 -0.68 10.26
N GLU A 40 -7.43 -0.34 11.49
CA GLU A 40 -8.54 -0.98 12.20
C GLU A 40 -9.87 -0.82 11.44
N ASP A 41 -10.78 -1.76 11.65
CA ASP A 41 -12.12 -1.80 11.02
C ASP A 41 -12.08 -1.60 9.49
N THR A 42 -11.01 -2.05 8.86
CA THR A 42 -10.73 -1.91 7.43
C THR A 42 -10.19 -3.21 6.86
N ALA A 43 -10.54 -3.51 5.61
CA ALA A 43 -10.05 -4.67 4.89
C ALA A 43 -9.93 -4.41 3.39
N ILE A 44 -9.27 -5.34 2.71
CA ILE A 44 -9.24 -5.39 1.26
C ILE A 44 -9.91 -6.67 0.76
N VAL A 45 -10.71 -6.55 -0.30
CA VAL A 45 -11.26 -7.68 -1.05
C VAL A 45 -10.43 -7.83 -2.33
N VAL A 46 -9.74 -8.96 -2.46
CA VAL A 46 -8.88 -9.26 -3.62
C VAL A 46 -9.60 -10.24 -4.54
N LYS A 47 -9.74 -9.87 -5.82
CA LYS A 47 -10.25 -10.75 -6.87
C LYS A 47 -9.10 -11.51 -7.55
N ASP A 48 -9.42 -12.61 -8.22
CA ASP A 48 -8.46 -13.40 -9.00
C ASP A 48 -7.79 -12.60 -10.14
N THR A 49 -8.41 -11.49 -10.57
CA THR A 49 -7.86 -10.56 -11.56
C THR A 49 -6.76 -9.65 -11.01
N GLY A 50 -6.53 -9.66 -9.69
CA GLY A 50 -5.65 -8.72 -9.00
C GLY A 50 -6.30 -7.36 -8.69
N GLU A 51 -7.54 -7.13 -9.12
CA GLU A 51 -8.34 -5.99 -8.66
C GLU A 51 -8.63 -6.15 -7.17
N THR A 52 -8.31 -5.11 -6.42
CA THR A 52 -8.49 -5.03 -4.98
C THR A 52 -9.39 -3.86 -4.67
N GLN A 53 -10.35 -4.03 -3.77
CA GLN A 53 -11.23 -2.96 -3.30
C GLN A 53 -11.12 -2.81 -1.79
N VAL A 54 -11.04 -1.56 -1.32
CA VAL A 54 -11.05 -1.26 0.12
C VAL A 54 -12.49 -1.25 0.65
N ILE A 55 -12.68 -1.88 1.81
CA ILE A 55 -13.93 -1.89 2.57
C ILE A 55 -13.66 -1.51 4.02
N GLY A 56 -14.64 -0.93 4.71
CA GLY A 56 -14.52 -0.51 6.11
C GLY A 56 -14.21 0.97 6.29
N THR A 57 -13.91 1.40 7.51
CA THR A 57 -13.98 2.83 7.89
C THR A 57 -12.64 3.57 7.92
N GLY A 58 -11.52 2.86 7.88
CA GLY A 58 -10.17 3.44 7.89
C GLY A 58 -9.54 3.48 6.49
N ALA A 59 -8.21 3.45 6.45
CA ALA A 59 -7.44 3.51 5.22
C ALA A 59 -6.60 2.24 4.98
N VAL A 60 -6.28 2.03 3.70
CA VAL A 60 -5.29 1.05 3.26
C VAL A 60 -4.15 1.77 2.55
N TYR A 61 -2.92 1.47 2.98
CA TYR A 61 -1.69 2.09 2.53
C TYR A 61 -0.93 1.10 1.65
N PHE A 62 -0.75 1.42 0.38
CA PHE A 62 0.05 0.64 -0.56
C PHE A 62 1.41 1.33 -0.76
N LEU A 63 2.48 0.66 -0.35
CA LEU A 63 3.86 1.12 -0.45
C LEU A 63 4.62 0.32 -1.51
N ASP A 64 5.04 0.98 -2.59
CA ASP A 64 5.82 0.36 -3.66
C ASP A 64 7.25 0.91 -3.68
N ALA A 65 8.21 0.02 -3.46
CA ALA A 65 9.63 0.33 -3.42
C ALA A 65 10.39 -0.11 -4.68
N ARG A 66 9.72 -0.61 -5.73
CA ARG A 66 10.41 -1.07 -6.96
C ARG A 66 11.28 0.00 -7.63
N ASN A 67 10.92 1.27 -7.46
CA ASN A 67 11.61 2.40 -8.10
C ASN A 67 12.58 3.12 -7.15
N ILE A 68 12.91 2.56 -5.99
CA ILE A 68 13.82 3.23 -5.05
C ILE A 68 15.17 3.52 -5.71
N THR A 69 15.69 4.72 -5.49
CA THR A 69 16.99 5.14 -6.05
C THR A 69 18.10 5.14 -5.00
N ARG A 70 17.73 5.08 -3.72
CA ARG A 70 18.65 4.98 -2.58
C ARG A 70 17.93 4.29 -1.41
N SER A 71 18.63 3.41 -0.73
CA SER A 71 18.25 2.85 0.57
C SER A 71 19.53 2.56 1.37
N ASN A 72 19.53 2.87 2.67
CA ASN A 72 20.61 2.46 3.59
C ASN A 72 20.23 1.24 4.46
N VAL A 73 19.15 0.52 4.10
CA VAL A 73 18.81 -0.70 4.81
C VAL A 73 19.86 -1.77 4.48
N SER A 74 20.63 -2.17 5.48
CA SER A 74 21.58 -3.26 5.42
C SER A 74 21.39 -4.08 6.68
N GLU A 75 21.39 -5.42 6.56
CA GLU A 75 21.37 -6.30 7.73
C GLU A 75 22.57 -6.07 8.66
N GLN A 76 23.63 -5.44 8.15
CA GLN A 76 24.91 -5.24 8.84
C GLN A 76 24.94 -3.96 9.71
N TYR A 77 23.99 -3.03 9.53
CA TYR A 77 23.94 -1.75 10.26
C TYR A 77 22.51 -1.44 10.73
N SER A 78 22.04 -2.16 11.75
CA SER A 78 20.66 -2.02 12.26
C SER A 78 20.37 -0.71 13.00
N ASP A 79 21.41 0.04 13.37
CA ASP A 79 21.30 1.19 14.28
C ASP A 79 21.25 2.54 13.53
N GLU A 80 21.37 2.53 12.20
CA GLU A 80 21.25 3.74 11.39
C GLU A 80 19.78 4.15 11.17
N VAL A 81 19.53 5.46 11.13
CA VAL A 81 18.22 5.99 10.77
C VAL A 81 17.92 5.65 9.30
N LEU A 82 16.73 5.11 9.04
CA LEU A 82 16.28 4.75 7.70
C LEU A 82 16.26 5.97 6.76
N SER A 83 16.89 5.84 5.60
CA SER A 83 16.87 6.79 4.49
C SER A 83 16.54 6.07 3.20
N MET A 84 15.40 6.41 2.58
CA MET A 84 14.95 5.84 1.32
C MET A 84 14.42 6.93 0.39
N PHE A 85 14.79 6.87 -0.89
CA PHE A 85 14.34 7.85 -1.90
C PHE A 85 13.47 7.16 -2.96
N ASN A 86 12.46 7.89 -3.45
CA ASN A 86 11.57 7.46 -4.54
C ASN A 86 10.69 6.23 -4.20
N VAL A 87 10.11 6.22 -3.00
CA VAL A 87 9.08 5.24 -2.60
C VAL A 87 7.71 5.79 -3.01
N SER A 88 6.89 4.98 -3.69
CA SER A 88 5.50 5.35 -3.98
C SER A 88 4.60 4.98 -2.80
N LEU A 89 3.73 5.91 -2.40
CA LEU A 89 2.68 5.67 -1.41
C LEU A 89 1.32 6.00 -2.03
N HIS A 90 0.41 5.04 -2.00
CA HIS A 90 -1.00 5.25 -2.28
C HIS A 90 -1.80 4.99 -0.99
N VAL A 91 -2.72 5.89 -0.66
CA VAL A 91 -3.61 5.76 0.50
C VAL A 91 -5.04 5.74 -0.03
N LEU A 92 -5.74 4.65 0.23
CA LEU A 92 -7.08 4.40 -0.30
C LEU A 92 -8.08 4.29 0.85
N LYS A 93 -9.27 4.84 0.65
CA LYS A 93 -10.43 4.74 1.55
C LYS A 93 -11.45 3.74 1.00
N GLU A 94 -12.53 3.54 1.76
CA GLU A 94 -13.68 2.74 1.31
C GLU A 94 -14.12 3.05 -0.13
N GLY A 95 -14.35 1.99 -0.90
CA GLY A 95 -14.81 2.09 -2.29
C GLY A 95 -13.68 2.19 -3.31
N ASP A 96 -12.54 2.76 -2.93
CA ASP A 96 -11.38 2.92 -3.81
C ASP A 96 -10.83 1.54 -4.20
N LYS A 97 -10.24 1.49 -5.40
CA LYS A 97 -9.69 0.26 -5.96
C LYS A 97 -8.22 0.39 -6.28
N PHE A 98 -7.51 -0.73 -6.18
CA PHE A 98 -6.10 -0.87 -6.50
C PHE A 98 -5.85 -2.11 -7.36
N ASN A 99 -4.97 -2.02 -8.34
CA ASN A 99 -4.57 -3.16 -9.15
C ASN A 99 -3.22 -3.70 -8.65
N LEU A 100 -3.22 -4.91 -8.09
CA LEU A 100 -2.01 -5.53 -7.53
C LEU A 100 -0.95 -5.90 -8.58
N LEU A 101 -1.35 -6.04 -9.85
CA LEU A 101 -0.44 -6.40 -10.94
C LEU A 101 0.33 -5.16 -11.44
N THR A 102 -0.37 -4.05 -11.67
CA THR A 102 0.26 -2.78 -12.09
C THR A 102 0.85 -2.02 -10.89
N LYS A 103 0.36 -2.31 -9.69
CA LYS A 103 0.57 -1.58 -8.44
C LYS A 103 0.15 -0.12 -8.54
N LEU A 104 -1.01 0.14 -9.13
CA LEU A 104 -1.60 1.47 -9.27
C LEU A 104 -3.05 1.49 -8.79
N PRO A 105 -3.52 2.61 -8.20
CA PRO A 105 -4.95 2.82 -7.98
C PRO A 105 -5.69 2.91 -9.31
N PHE A 106 -6.97 2.52 -9.30
CA PHE A 106 -7.87 2.86 -10.40
C PHE A 106 -8.25 4.32 -10.25
N GLU A 107 -8.20 5.09 -11.33
CA GLU A 107 -8.73 6.46 -11.34
C GLU A 107 -10.25 6.38 -11.24
N GLU A 108 -10.87 7.20 -10.37
CA GLU A 108 -12.32 7.36 -10.39
C GLU A 108 -12.72 7.92 -11.77
N GLU A 109 -13.64 7.27 -12.47
CA GLU A 109 -14.32 7.93 -13.57
C GLU A 109 -15.06 9.12 -12.96
N ASN A 110 -14.60 10.35 -13.25
CA ASN A 110 -15.31 11.56 -12.87
C ASN A 110 -16.72 11.48 -13.48
N CYS A 111 -17.71 11.05 -12.70
CA CYS A 111 -19.12 11.21 -13.02
C CYS A 111 -19.36 12.71 -13.15
N LYS A 112 -19.35 13.21 -14.39
CA LYS A 112 -19.81 14.55 -14.73
C LYS A 112 -21.32 14.61 -14.53
N ASP A 113 -21.76 14.71 -13.29
CA ASP A 113 -23.12 15.10 -12.95
C ASP A 113 -23.25 16.63 -12.99
N GLU A 114 -22.88 17.23 -14.13
CA GLU A 114 -23.31 18.57 -14.53
C GLU A 114 -24.22 18.40 -15.74
N ASN A 115 -25.48 17.98 -15.53
CA ASN A 115 -26.61 18.22 -16.43
C ASN A 115 -27.93 17.72 -15.81
N ASN A 116 -28.53 18.54 -14.95
CA ASN A 116 -29.98 18.85 -14.96
C ASN A 116 -30.35 19.67 -13.73
N ARG A 117 -30.00 20.96 -13.77
CA ARG A 117 -30.82 22.02 -13.20
C ARG A 117 -30.77 23.18 -14.18
N ASP A 118 -31.70 23.16 -15.13
CA ASP A 118 -32.36 24.32 -15.71
C ASP A 118 -33.73 23.87 -16.24
#